data_AF-A0A835ID85-F1
#
_entry.id   AF-A0A835ID85-F1
#
_cell.length_a   1.000
_cell.length_b   1.000
_cell.length_c   1.000
_cell.angle_alpha   90.00
_cell.angle_beta   90.00
_cell.angle_gamma   90.00
#
_symmetry.space_group_name_H-M   'P 1'
#
loop_
_entity.id
_entity.type
_entity.pdbx_description
1 polymer ?
#
loop_
_entity_poly.entity_id
_entity_poly.type
_entity_poly.pdbx_seq_one_letter_code
_entity_poly.pdbx_strand_id
1 'polypeptide(L)'
;MSPDTSTSSPEQNLFVDILHEAPLYGHRRPARILASLLYCILLASYAVVAVGAPWFFVAIQGLVASLICSCNVALLIITGIFQQYLVYEVQKVRLQGYYIFSQKLKHIIRLPFATIAYGTGIMLLVMVWKPHFSILSLSALLRVVMVAEVLCAGSFMSIYIGCIHQYNSLNSQPDVLKSLYSALQPSSDLEELRYHDGGRLSDQQMALLQYQRENIHYLSEEILRLQECLSKYERSDDGSTPQVDLAHLLAARDQELRALSAEMNQVQSELRLARNLIAERDSDFQRIRTTNNQYIEENERLRAILGEWSARAAKLERALEAERLSSLEMQKKISKLRDHTTELVEPNDQHELNL
;
A
#
# COMPACT_ATOMS: atom_id res chain seq x y z
N MET A 1 30.11 17.24 -46.11
CA MET A 1 29.29 16.20 -45.47
C MET A 1 29.41 16.43 -43.98
N SER A 2 28.46 17.17 -43.43
CA SER A 2 28.44 17.59 -42.02
C SER A 2 27.76 16.49 -41.19
N PRO A 3 28.24 16.17 -39.97
CA PRO A 3 27.45 15.43 -39.01
C PRO A 3 26.83 16.41 -38.00
N ASP A 4 25.51 16.35 -37.88
CA ASP A 4 24.70 17.10 -36.92
C ASP A 4 25.08 16.71 -35.49
N THR A 5 25.45 17.70 -34.69
CA THR A 5 25.73 17.52 -33.26
C THR A 5 24.48 17.92 -32.48
N SER A 6 23.93 16.93 -31.78
CA SER A 6 22.74 16.99 -30.93
C SER A 6 22.81 18.06 -29.83
N THR A 7 22.11 19.17 -30.03
CA THR A 7 21.68 20.10 -28.98
C THR A 7 20.32 19.66 -28.44
N SER A 8 20.28 18.79 -27.43
CA SER A 8 19.01 18.33 -26.83
C SER A 8 19.06 18.09 -25.31
N SER A 9 20.02 18.66 -24.59
CA SER A 9 20.18 18.41 -23.14
C SER A 9 19.81 19.53 -22.16
N PRO A 10 19.68 20.83 -22.51
CA PRO A 10 19.30 21.84 -21.51
C PRO A 10 17.78 22.01 -21.36
N GLU A 11 16.98 21.86 -22.43
CA GLU A 11 15.53 22.10 -22.40
C GLU A 11 14.77 20.99 -21.65
N GLN A 12 15.19 19.73 -21.79
CA GLN A 12 14.58 18.62 -21.05
C GLN A 12 14.76 18.75 -19.54
N ASN A 13 15.93 19.23 -19.09
CA ASN A 13 16.21 19.43 -17.68
C ASN A 13 15.44 20.64 -17.11
N LEU A 14 15.24 21.70 -17.91
CA LEU A 14 14.45 22.86 -17.53
C LEU A 14 12.96 22.50 -17.32
N PHE A 15 12.40 21.65 -18.20
CA PHE A 15 11.01 21.19 -18.06
C PHE A 15 10.81 20.25 -16.86
N VAL A 16 11.83 19.48 -16.46
CA VAL A 16 11.78 18.63 -15.25
C VAL A 16 11.82 19.48 -13.98
N ASP A 17 12.64 20.53 -13.94
CA ASP A 17 12.70 21.46 -12.80
C ASP A 17 11.41 22.30 -12.69
N ILE A 18 10.87 22.80 -13.80
CA ILE A 18 9.58 23.54 -13.82
C ILE A 18 8.40 22.62 -13.42
N LEU A 19 8.46 21.30 -13.69
CA LEU A 19 7.43 20.34 -13.25
C LEU A 19 7.53 19.97 -11.76
N HIS A 20 8.73 19.96 -11.18
CA HIS A 20 8.92 19.80 -9.73
C HIS A 20 8.42 21.03 -8.95
N GLU A 21 8.38 22.17 -9.62
CA GLU A 21 7.88 23.46 -9.14
C GLU A 21 6.39 23.69 -9.45
N ALA A 22 5.61 22.63 -9.69
CA ALA A 22 4.16 22.77 -9.67
C ALA A 22 3.71 23.19 -8.26
N PRO A 23 2.94 24.28 -8.09
CA PRO A 23 2.53 24.80 -6.79
C PRO A 23 1.40 23.94 -6.22
N LEU A 24 1.71 22.68 -5.90
CA LEU A 24 0.79 21.73 -5.27
C LEU A 24 1.30 21.23 -3.93
N TYR A 25 2.44 21.73 -3.44
CA TYR A 25 2.79 21.71 -2.01
C TYR A 25 1.95 22.74 -1.22
N GLY A 26 0.67 22.90 -1.57
CA GLY A 26 -0.31 23.46 -0.66
C GLY A 26 -0.46 22.49 0.51
N HIS A 27 0.09 22.88 1.65
CA HIS A 27 0.02 22.21 2.96
C HIS A 27 -1.21 21.29 3.07
N ARG A 28 -1.00 19.97 2.86
CA ARG A 28 -2.06 18.96 2.80
C ARG A 28 -2.80 18.96 4.14
N ARG A 29 -4.00 19.52 4.19
CA ARG A 29 -4.88 19.33 5.36
C ARG A 29 -5.44 17.91 5.27
N PRO A 30 -5.15 17.02 6.24
CA PRO A 30 -5.69 15.67 6.23
C PRO A 30 -7.22 15.75 6.20
N ALA A 31 -7.85 14.89 5.38
CA ALA A 31 -9.29 14.75 5.36
C ALA A 31 -9.76 14.44 6.79
N ARG A 32 -10.67 15.26 7.32
CA ARG A 32 -11.09 15.16 8.72
C ARG A 32 -11.95 13.90 8.91
N ILE A 33 -11.34 12.85 9.50
CA ILE A 33 -11.98 11.59 9.92
C ILE A 33 -13.12 11.85 10.95
N LEU A 34 -13.17 13.04 11.53
CA LEU A 34 -14.16 13.44 12.52
C LEU A 34 -15.61 13.24 12.02
N ALA A 35 -15.90 13.51 10.75
CA ALA A 35 -17.24 13.33 10.20
C ALA A 35 -17.67 11.85 10.14
N SER A 36 -16.79 10.95 9.68
CA SER A 36 -17.09 9.50 9.66
C SER A 36 -17.16 8.92 11.07
N LEU A 37 -16.33 9.40 11.99
CA LEU A 37 -16.37 8.98 13.39
C LEU A 37 -17.67 9.40 14.08
N LEU A 38 -18.15 10.63 13.86
CA LEU A 38 -19.45 11.10 14.36
C LEU A 38 -20.61 10.25 13.81
N TYR A 39 -20.56 9.89 12.52
CA TYR A 39 -21.57 9.02 11.93
C TYR A 39 -21.56 7.60 12.54
N CYS A 40 -20.38 7.03 12.81
CA CYS A 40 -20.28 5.75 13.51
C CYS A 40 -20.84 5.81 14.94
N ILE A 41 -20.60 6.90 15.67
CA ILE A 41 -21.19 7.12 17.00
C ILE A 41 -22.72 7.19 16.91
N LEU A 42 -23.26 7.87 15.91
CA LEU A 42 -24.69 7.98 15.67
C LEU A 42 -25.33 6.63 15.31
N LEU A 43 -24.64 5.80 14.52
CA LEU A 43 -25.10 4.46 14.19
C LEU A 43 -25.06 3.53 15.41
N ALA A 44 -24.01 3.64 16.24
CA ALA A 44 -23.88 2.87 17.48
C ALA A 44 -24.93 3.26 18.53
N SER A 45 -25.21 4.56 18.70
CA SER A 45 -26.26 5.01 19.61
C SER A 45 -27.63 4.50 19.16
N TYR A 46 -27.88 4.45 17.86
CA TYR A 46 -29.09 3.86 17.33
C TYR A 46 -29.21 2.35 17.56
N ALA A 47 -28.12 1.60 17.39
CA ALA A 47 -28.08 0.17 17.71
C ALA A 47 -28.40 -0.11 19.19
N VAL A 48 -27.88 0.73 20.10
CA VAL A 48 -28.17 0.63 21.54
C VAL A 48 -29.66 0.88 21.80
N VAL A 49 -30.27 1.88 21.14
CA VAL A 49 -31.72 2.13 21.23
C VAL A 49 -32.53 0.95 20.69
N ALA A 50 -32.08 0.30 19.61
CA ALA A 50 -32.70 -0.89 19.03
C ALA A 50 -32.81 -2.05 20.02
N VAL A 51 -31.68 -2.35 20.66
CA VAL A 51 -31.52 -3.48 21.60
C VAL A 51 -32.17 -3.15 22.95
N GLY A 52 -32.11 -1.88 23.38
CA GLY A 52 -32.70 -1.40 24.62
C GLY A 52 -34.21 -1.14 24.54
N ALA A 53 -34.79 -0.99 23.35
CA ALA A 53 -36.22 -0.74 23.15
C ALA A 53 -37.17 -1.66 23.94
N PRO A 54 -36.94 -2.99 24.06
CA PRO A 54 -37.78 -3.85 24.91
C PRO A 54 -37.77 -3.50 26.40
N TRP A 55 -36.71 -2.87 26.91
CA TRP A 55 -36.55 -2.53 28.33
C TRP A 55 -37.08 -1.13 28.64
N PHE A 56 -36.85 -0.18 27.72
CA PHE A 56 -37.27 1.21 27.91
C PHE A 56 -38.74 1.47 27.57
N PHE A 57 -39.33 0.74 26.61
CA PHE A 57 -40.70 0.99 26.13
C PHE A 57 -41.75 -0.03 26.62
N VAL A 58 -41.49 -0.72 27.74
CA VAL A 58 -42.45 -1.64 28.39
C VAL A 58 -43.79 -0.93 28.65
N ALA A 59 -43.76 0.37 28.96
CA ALA A 59 -44.94 1.16 29.30
C ALA A 59 -45.86 1.51 28.11
N ILE A 60 -45.41 1.37 26.85
CA ILE A 60 -46.14 1.89 25.67
C ILE A 60 -46.03 0.91 24.47
N GLN A 61 -46.34 -0.38 24.68
CA GLN A 61 -46.19 -1.45 23.68
C GLN A 61 -46.89 -1.17 22.32
N GLY A 62 -47.98 -0.40 22.30
CA GLY A 62 -48.71 -0.07 21.08
C GLY A 62 -48.00 0.94 20.16
N LEU A 63 -47.19 1.85 20.70
CA LEU A 63 -46.50 2.90 19.93
C LEU A 63 -45.07 2.53 19.51
N VAL A 64 -44.52 1.43 20.04
CA VAL A 64 -43.14 0.99 19.77
C VAL A 64 -42.86 0.84 18.27
N ALA A 65 -43.79 0.24 17.52
CA ALA A 65 -43.59 0.03 16.09
C ALA A 65 -43.63 1.35 15.29
N SER A 66 -44.49 2.30 15.69
CA SER A 66 -44.56 3.63 15.08
C SER A 66 -43.34 4.48 15.40
N LEU A 67 -42.85 4.42 16.64
CA LEU A 67 -41.62 5.08 17.09
C LEU A 67 -40.36 4.54 16.41
N ILE A 68 -40.26 3.21 16.23
CA ILE A 68 -39.14 2.61 15.49
C ILE A 68 -39.16 3.05 14.03
N CYS A 69 -40.34 3.13 13.42
CA CYS A 69 -40.48 3.57 12.03
C CYS A 69 -40.12 5.05 11.86
N SER A 70 -40.60 5.93 12.75
CA SER A 70 -40.27 7.36 12.67
C SER A 70 -38.78 7.61 12.92
N CYS A 71 -38.16 6.87 13.84
CA CYS A 71 -36.73 6.96 14.10
C CYS A 71 -35.89 6.50 12.89
N ASN A 72 -36.31 5.44 12.19
CA ASN A 72 -35.67 5.01 10.94
C ASN A 72 -35.76 6.06 9.82
N VAL A 73 -36.92 6.71 9.67
CA VAL A 73 -37.07 7.80 8.69
C VAL A 73 -36.17 8.98 9.05
N ALA A 74 -36.07 9.34 10.33
CA ALA A 74 -35.16 10.39 10.80
C ALA A 74 -33.68 10.05 10.50
N LEU A 75 -33.27 8.79 10.69
CA LEU A 75 -31.93 8.34 10.32
C LEU A 75 -31.68 8.39 8.82
N LEU A 76 -32.66 8.06 7.99
CA LEU A 76 -32.54 8.18 6.54
C LEU A 76 -32.26 9.63 6.13
N ILE A 77 -32.97 10.59 6.73
CA ILE A 77 -32.76 12.03 6.48
C ILE A 77 -31.36 12.46 6.91
N ILE A 78 -30.94 12.10 8.13
CA ILE A 78 -29.61 12.43 8.66
C ILE A 78 -28.51 11.81 7.80
N THR A 79 -28.70 10.56 7.36
CA THR A 79 -27.76 9.86 6.46
C THR A 79 -27.68 10.53 5.09
N GLY A 80 -28.80 11.04 4.56
CA GLY A 80 -28.81 11.79 3.30
C GLY A 80 -28.00 13.09 3.37
N ILE A 81 -28.16 13.86 4.45
CA ILE A 81 -27.36 15.08 4.69
C ILE A 81 -25.88 14.72 4.81
N PHE A 82 -25.57 13.67 5.57
CA PHE A 82 -24.21 13.19 5.76
C PHE A 82 -23.57 12.72 4.45
N GLN A 83 -24.34 12.04 3.58
CA GLN A 83 -23.87 11.64 2.26
C GLN A 83 -23.50 12.86 1.41
N GLN A 84 -24.30 13.93 1.42
CA GLN A 84 -24.01 15.14 0.66
C GLN A 84 -22.73 15.82 1.14
N TYR A 85 -22.47 15.81 2.45
CA TYR A 85 -21.21 16.26 3.04
C TYR A 85 -20.02 15.40 2.58
N LEU A 86 -20.13 14.07 2.60
CA LEU A 86 -19.06 13.18 2.16
C LEU A 86 -18.76 13.30 0.66
N VAL A 87 -19.78 13.50 -0.17
CA VAL A 87 -19.61 13.77 -1.61
C VAL A 87 -18.85 15.08 -1.83
N TYR A 88 -19.16 16.11 -1.05
CA TYR A 88 -18.45 17.38 -1.08
C TYR A 88 -16.97 17.22 -0.72
N GLU A 89 -16.66 16.49 0.36
CA GLU A 89 -15.27 16.19 0.75
C GLU A 89 -14.52 15.42 -0.34
N VAL A 90 -15.14 14.43 -0.99
CA VAL A 90 -14.48 13.67 -2.07
C VAL A 90 -14.30 14.48 -3.34
N GLN A 91 -15.21 15.41 -3.63
CA GLN A 91 -15.03 16.35 -4.73
C GLN A 91 -13.85 17.28 -4.47
N LYS A 92 -13.68 17.74 -3.23
CA LYS A 92 -12.50 18.50 -2.81
C LYS A 92 -11.20 17.71 -2.95
N VAL A 93 -11.18 16.43 -2.55
CA VAL A 93 -10.01 15.56 -2.75
C VAL A 93 -9.75 15.28 -4.25
N ARG A 94 -10.78 15.26 -5.09
CA ARG A 94 -10.63 15.12 -6.54
C ARG A 94 -9.86 16.30 -7.15
N LEU A 95 -10.13 17.52 -6.70
CA LEU A 95 -9.38 18.72 -7.13
C LEU A 95 -7.89 18.65 -6.76
N GLN A 96 -7.54 17.89 -5.72
CA GLN A 96 -6.14 17.67 -5.31
C GLN A 96 -5.37 16.66 -6.18
N GLY A 97 -5.97 16.13 -7.25
CA GLY A 97 -5.26 15.26 -8.22
C GLY A 97 -5.26 13.76 -7.88
N TYR A 98 -6.18 13.28 -7.03
CA TYR A 98 -6.32 11.86 -6.69
C TYR A 98 -7.52 11.22 -7.41
N TYR A 99 -7.42 11.06 -8.72
CA TYR A 99 -8.57 10.66 -9.57
C TYR A 99 -9.03 9.21 -9.36
N ILE A 100 -8.11 8.23 -9.47
CA ILE A 100 -8.44 6.79 -9.35
C ILE A 100 -9.01 6.47 -7.97
N PHE A 101 -8.44 7.10 -6.93
CA PHE A 101 -8.92 7.00 -5.57
C PHE A 101 -10.31 7.64 -5.39
N SER A 102 -10.54 8.84 -5.95
CA SER A 102 -11.84 9.51 -5.91
C SER A 102 -12.94 8.69 -6.61
N GLN A 103 -12.63 8.04 -7.72
CA GLN A 103 -13.59 7.20 -8.46
C GLN A 103 -14.01 5.94 -7.69
N LYS A 104 -13.06 5.28 -7.01
CA LYS A 104 -13.39 4.15 -6.12
C LYS A 104 -14.14 4.60 -4.87
N LEU A 105 -13.75 5.74 -4.29
CA LEU A 105 -14.37 6.28 -3.07
C LEU A 105 -15.81 6.76 -3.32
N LYS A 106 -16.10 7.32 -4.51
CA LYS A 106 -17.44 7.75 -4.91
C LYS A 106 -18.47 6.60 -4.87
N HIS A 107 -18.07 5.40 -5.29
CA HIS A 107 -18.94 4.23 -5.24
C HIS A 107 -19.17 3.77 -3.79
N ILE A 108 -18.12 3.79 -2.97
CA ILE A 108 -18.18 3.38 -1.56
C ILE A 108 -19.07 4.33 -0.72
N ILE A 109 -19.07 5.63 -1.01
CA ILE A 109 -19.89 6.62 -0.27
C ILE A 109 -21.40 6.44 -0.48
N ARG A 110 -21.81 5.88 -1.62
CA ARG A 110 -23.24 5.70 -1.92
C ARG A 110 -23.85 4.47 -1.24
N LEU A 111 -23.02 3.52 -0.81
CA LEU A 111 -23.44 2.26 -0.19
C LEU A 111 -24.18 2.43 1.16
N PRO A 112 -23.73 3.24 2.13
CA PRO A 112 -24.43 3.37 3.42
C PRO A 112 -25.85 3.96 3.25
N PHE A 113 -26.03 4.96 2.39
CA PHE A 113 -27.35 5.52 2.10
C PHE A 113 -28.27 4.52 1.39
N ALA A 114 -27.76 3.81 0.39
CA ALA A 114 -28.54 2.77 -0.29
C ALA A 114 -28.98 1.68 0.70
N THR A 115 -28.08 1.24 1.58
CA THR A 115 -28.37 0.25 2.62
C THR A 115 -29.51 0.70 3.53
N ILE A 116 -29.49 1.94 4.00
CA ILE A 116 -30.53 2.49 4.88
C ILE A 116 -31.86 2.70 4.12
N ALA A 117 -31.81 3.15 2.87
CA ALA A 117 -33.00 3.26 2.03
C ALA A 117 -33.67 1.89 1.77
N TYR A 118 -32.89 0.83 1.55
CA TYR A 118 -33.43 -0.52 1.41
C TYR A 118 -33.99 -1.07 2.73
N GLY A 119 -33.30 -0.85 3.85
CA GLY A 119 -33.77 -1.27 5.19
C GLY A 119 -35.09 -0.60 5.59
N THR A 120 -35.19 0.72 5.41
CA THR A 120 -36.43 1.47 5.62
C THR A 120 -37.57 1.03 4.69
N GLY A 121 -37.28 0.74 3.42
CA GLY A 121 -38.26 0.17 2.49
C GLY A 121 -38.80 -1.18 2.93
N ILE A 122 -37.93 -2.08 3.41
CA ILE A 122 -38.31 -3.38 3.96
C ILE A 122 -39.17 -3.20 5.23
N MET A 123 -38.82 -2.26 6.11
CA MET A 123 -39.63 -1.98 7.31
C MET A 123 -41.03 -1.49 6.98
N LEU A 124 -41.16 -0.57 6.02
CA LEU A 124 -42.46 -0.08 5.56
C LEU A 124 -43.29 -1.20 4.92
N LEU A 125 -42.65 -2.07 4.13
CA LEU A 125 -43.30 -3.23 3.53
C LEU A 125 -43.84 -4.19 4.62
N VAL A 126 -43.04 -4.47 5.65
CA VAL A 126 -43.45 -5.29 6.80
C VAL A 126 -44.63 -4.68 7.55
N MET A 127 -44.62 -3.34 7.72
CA MET A 127 -45.71 -2.58 8.34
C MET A 127 -47.02 -2.68 7.55
N VAL A 128 -46.96 -2.59 6.23
CA VAL A 128 -48.13 -2.67 5.34
C VAL A 128 -48.66 -4.10 5.23
N TRP A 129 -47.77 -5.09 5.12
CA TRP A 129 -48.14 -6.49 4.84
C TRP A 129 -48.65 -7.25 6.08
N LYS A 130 -48.37 -6.76 7.31
CA LYS A 130 -48.71 -7.40 8.60
C LYS A 130 -48.60 -8.94 8.56
N PRO A 131 -47.42 -9.49 8.26
CA PRO A 131 -47.26 -10.93 8.11
C PRO A 131 -47.54 -11.65 9.43
N HIS A 132 -48.56 -12.51 9.44
CA HIS A 132 -48.94 -13.31 10.60
C HIS A 132 -48.05 -14.56 10.69
N PHE A 133 -46.79 -14.38 11.08
CA PHE A 133 -45.95 -15.50 11.49
C PHE A 133 -46.23 -15.82 12.96
N SER A 134 -46.65 -17.06 13.24
CA SER A 134 -46.98 -17.55 14.58
C SER A 134 -45.79 -17.63 15.55
N ILE A 135 -44.56 -17.43 15.07
CA ILE A 135 -43.31 -17.64 15.83
C ILE A 135 -42.62 -16.30 16.21
N LEU A 136 -42.87 -15.20 15.49
CA LEU A 136 -42.28 -13.88 15.77
C LEU A 136 -43.33 -12.77 15.79
N SER A 137 -43.29 -11.92 16.82
CA SER A 137 -44.11 -10.70 16.85
C SER A 137 -43.66 -9.70 15.77
N LEU A 138 -44.60 -8.90 15.24
CA LEU A 138 -44.33 -7.83 14.25
C LEU A 138 -43.19 -6.90 14.72
N SER A 139 -43.13 -6.61 16.02
CA SER A 139 -42.07 -5.81 16.63
C SER A 139 -40.71 -6.53 16.63
N ALA A 140 -40.67 -7.83 16.82
CA ALA A 140 -39.42 -8.60 16.74
C ALA A 140 -38.86 -8.64 15.31
N LEU A 141 -39.72 -8.77 14.30
CA LEU A 141 -39.29 -8.77 12.90
C LEU A 141 -38.69 -7.41 12.48
N LEU A 142 -39.34 -6.30 12.86
CA LEU A 142 -38.82 -4.95 12.62
C LEU A 142 -37.45 -4.74 13.28
N ARG A 143 -37.21 -5.31 14.48
CA ARG A 143 -35.92 -5.22 15.17
C ARG A 143 -34.83 -6.02 14.47
N VAL A 144 -35.14 -7.22 13.97
CA VAL A 144 -34.18 -8.04 13.20
C VAL A 144 -33.75 -7.29 11.94
N VAL A 145 -34.70 -6.71 11.21
CA VAL A 145 -34.40 -5.87 10.04
C VAL A 145 -33.53 -4.69 10.42
N MET A 146 -33.83 -4.02 11.54
CA MET A 146 -33.05 -2.86 12.01
C MET A 146 -31.61 -3.22 12.38
N VAL A 147 -31.41 -4.30 13.14
CA VAL A 147 -30.08 -4.74 13.55
C VAL A 147 -29.27 -5.16 12.33
N ALA A 148 -29.90 -5.87 11.37
CA ALA A 148 -29.25 -6.23 10.12
C ALA A 148 -28.86 -5.00 9.29
N GLU A 149 -29.74 -4.00 9.19
CA GLU A 149 -29.48 -2.73 8.50
C GLU A 149 -28.29 -1.98 9.12
N VAL A 150 -28.26 -1.87 10.45
CA VAL A 150 -27.19 -1.19 11.18
C VAL A 150 -25.86 -1.94 11.04
N LEU A 151 -25.86 -3.28 11.10
CA LEU A 151 -24.64 -4.07 10.90
C LEU A 151 -24.09 -3.91 9.48
N CYS A 152 -24.96 -3.90 8.47
CA CYS A 152 -24.57 -3.66 7.08
C CYS A 152 -24.06 -2.23 6.85
N ALA A 153 -24.75 -1.21 7.37
CA ALA A 153 -24.29 0.18 7.26
C ALA A 153 -22.95 0.40 7.98
N GLY A 154 -22.78 -0.23 9.16
CA GLY A 154 -21.56 -0.17 9.96
C GLY A 154 -20.37 -0.84 9.27
N SER A 155 -20.58 -1.96 8.57
CA SER A 155 -19.51 -2.63 7.82
C SER A 155 -19.04 -1.78 6.62
N PHE A 156 -19.96 -1.15 5.88
CA PHE A 156 -19.59 -0.22 4.80
C PHE A 156 -18.83 1.01 5.32
N MET A 157 -19.23 1.57 6.46
CA MET A 157 -18.51 2.67 7.10
C MET A 157 -17.13 2.26 7.60
N SER A 158 -16.98 1.04 8.10
CA SER A 158 -15.68 0.51 8.53
C SER A 158 -14.72 0.34 7.35
N ILE A 159 -15.23 -0.14 6.20
CA ILE A 159 -14.47 -0.18 4.95
C ILE A 159 -14.08 1.24 4.52
N TYR A 160 -15.00 2.20 4.60
CA TYR A 160 -14.71 3.61 4.27
C TYR A 160 -13.62 4.21 5.16
N ILE A 161 -13.68 4.00 6.47
CA ILE A 161 -12.65 4.43 7.43
C ILE A 161 -11.32 3.74 7.14
N GLY A 162 -11.34 2.43 6.85
CA GLY A 162 -10.16 1.67 6.44
C GLY A 162 -9.52 2.23 5.18
N CYS A 163 -10.32 2.59 4.16
CA CYS A 163 -9.83 3.22 2.95
C CYS A 163 -9.22 4.61 3.20
N ILE A 164 -9.83 5.44 4.05
CA ILE A 164 -9.26 6.74 4.43
C ILE A 164 -7.99 6.56 5.25
N HIS A 165 -7.97 5.60 6.17
CA HIS A 165 -6.79 5.33 6.99
C HIS A 165 -5.63 4.82 6.14
N GLN A 166 -5.91 3.91 5.21
CA GLN A 166 -4.95 3.44 4.23
C GLN A 166 -4.44 4.60 3.36
N TYR A 167 -5.33 5.52 2.96
CA TYR A 167 -4.98 6.75 2.24
C TYR A 167 -4.14 7.73 3.07
N ASN A 168 -4.37 7.83 4.38
CA ASN A 168 -3.59 8.66 5.28
C ASN A 168 -2.21 8.03 5.56
N SER A 169 -2.12 6.70 5.59
CA SER A 169 -0.86 5.96 5.77
C SER A 169 0.00 5.90 4.50
N LEU A 170 -0.64 5.84 3.33
CA LEU A 170 0.04 5.92 2.05
C LEU A 170 0.35 7.39 1.78
N ASN A 171 1.50 7.84 2.25
CA ASN A 171 2.11 9.14 1.93
C ASN A 171 2.56 9.21 0.45
N SER A 172 1.79 8.61 -0.45
CA SER A 172 2.12 8.44 -1.85
C SER A 172 1.73 9.69 -2.64
N GLN A 173 2.66 10.12 -3.50
CA GLN A 173 2.51 11.21 -4.47
C GLN A 173 1.17 11.13 -5.23
N PRO A 174 0.63 12.27 -5.70
CA PRO A 174 -0.63 12.30 -6.44
C PRO A 174 -0.57 11.33 -7.64
N ASP A 175 -1.56 10.42 -7.73
CA ASP A 175 -1.64 9.39 -8.78
C ASP A 175 -1.61 9.98 -10.19
N VAL A 176 -2.05 11.24 -10.34
CA VAL A 176 -1.95 12.01 -11.60
C VAL A 176 -0.50 12.18 -12.03
N LEU A 177 0.43 12.41 -11.11
CA LEU A 177 1.85 12.56 -11.42
C LEU A 177 2.43 11.25 -11.96
N LYS A 178 2.04 10.11 -11.39
CA LYS A 178 2.47 8.78 -11.87
C LYS A 178 1.91 8.48 -13.27
N SER A 179 0.68 8.91 -13.55
CA SER A 179 0.09 8.78 -14.89
C SER A 179 0.71 9.70 -15.93
N LEU A 180 1.08 10.93 -15.54
CA LEU A 180 1.85 11.85 -16.38
C LEU A 180 3.26 11.32 -16.63
N TYR A 181 3.94 10.83 -15.59
CA TYR A 181 5.27 10.22 -15.71
C TYR A 181 5.28 8.99 -16.62
N SER A 182 4.24 8.15 -16.52
CA SER A 182 4.08 6.97 -17.38
C SER A 182 3.75 7.31 -18.84
N ALA A 183 3.07 8.43 -19.08
CA ALA A 183 2.75 8.90 -20.43
C ALA A 183 3.94 9.61 -21.12
N LEU A 184 4.86 10.19 -20.33
CA LEU A 184 6.10 10.79 -20.82
C LEU A 184 7.26 9.80 -20.94
N GLN A 185 7.12 8.55 -20.46
CA GLN A 185 8.17 7.55 -20.54
C GLN A 185 8.22 6.95 -21.97
N PRO A 186 9.39 6.91 -22.63
CA PRO A 186 9.51 6.38 -23.99
C PRO A 186 9.01 4.93 -24.05
N SER A 187 8.13 4.66 -25.02
CA SER A 187 7.51 3.37 -25.28
C SER A 187 8.55 2.28 -25.48
N SER A 188 8.68 1.37 -24.51
CA SER A 188 9.35 0.08 -24.69
C SER A 188 8.39 -0.91 -25.35
N ASP A 189 8.88 -1.67 -26.34
CA ASP A 189 8.17 -2.61 -27.26
C ASP A 189 7.32 -3.72 -26.60
N LEU A 190 7.11 -3.69 -25.28
CA LEU A 190 6.33 -4.66 -24.49
C LEU A 190 4.87 -4.22 -24.26
N GLU A 191 4.48 -3.00 -24.66
CA GLU A 191 3.11 -2.49 -24.52
C GLU A 191 2.17 -2.95 -25.64
N GLU A 192 2.69 -3.47 -26.77
CA GLU A 192 1.89 -4.00 -27.88
C GLU A 192 1.10 -5.26 -27.47
N LEU A 193 1.61 -6.02 -26.49
CA LEU A 193 0.92 -7.21 -25.95
C LEU A 193 -0.18 -6.87 -24.94
N ARG A 194 -0.30 -5.58 -24.52
CA ARG A 194 -1.32 -5.10 -23.56
C ARG A 194 -2.47 -4.35 -24.25
N TYR A 195 -2.64 -4.53 -25.56
CA TYR A 195 -3.72 -3.91 -26.34
C TYR A 195 -5.15 -4.38 -25.99
N HIS A 196 -5.31 -5.33 -25.06
CA HIS A 196 -6.63 -5.77 -24.59
C HIS A 196 -7.25 -4.91 -23.48
N ASP A 197 -6.55 -3.90 -22.91
CA ASP A 197 -7.08 -3.03 -21.82
C ASP A 197 -7.41 -1.60 -22.30
N GLY A 198 -7.66 -1.42 -23.60
CA GLY A 198 -7.82 -0.12 -24.28
C GLY A 198 -9.02 0.75 -23.84
N GLY A 199 -9.96 0.21 -23.06
CA GLY A 199 -11.08 0.99 -22.51
C GLY A 199 -10.74 1.80 -21.26
N ARG A 200 -9.76 1.37 -20.47
CA ARG A 200 -9.40 2.05 -19.20
C ARG A 200 -8.43 3.22 -19.42
N LEU A 201 -7.62 3.14 -20.46
CA LEU A 201 -6.61 4.15 -20.77
C LEU A 201 -7.21 5.40 -21.41
N SER A 202 -8.22 5.24 -22.29
CA SER A 202 -8.97 6.36 -22.88
C SER A 202 -9.84 7.09 -21.85
N ASP A 203 -10.49 6.35 -20.95
CA ASP A 203 -11.24 6.93 -19.83
C ASP A 203 -10.32 7.71 -18.88
N GLN A 204 -9.10 7.20 -18.66
CA GLN A 204 -8.09 7.89 -17.86
C GLN A 204 -7.55 9.16 -18.56
N GLN A 205 -7.41 9.15 -19.88
CA GLN A 205 -7.02 10.33 -20.66
C GLN A 205 -8.15 11.39 -20.70
N MET A 206 -9.40 10.98 -20.88
CA MET A 206 -10.57 11.86 -20.80
C MET A 206 -10.70 12.51 -19.42
N ALA A 207 -10.48 11.72 -18.37
CA ALA A 207 -10.46 12.19 -16.99
C ALA A 207 -9.36 13.22 -16.72
N LEU A 208 -8.18 13.02 -17.30
CA LEU A 208 -7.06 13.94 -17.16
C LEU A 208 -7.33 15.25 -17.88
N LEU A 209 -7.85 15.20 -19.10
CA LEU A 209 -8.26 16.40 -19.85
C LEU A 209 -9.34 17.19 -19.11
N GLN A 210 -10.31 16.47 -18.53
CA GLN A 210 -11.35 17.10 -17.72
C GLN A 210 -10.80 17.73 -16.44
N TYR A 211 -9.84 17.07 -15.77
CA TYR A 211 -9.15 17.63 -14.61
C TYR A 211 -8.34 18.89 -14.97
N GLN A 212 -7.56 18.87 -16.05
CA GLN A 212 -6.81 20.03 -16.52
C GLN A 212 -7.75 21.19 -16.85
N ARG A 213 -8.88 20.92 -17.52
CA ARG A 213 -9.89 21.93 -17.83
C ARG A 213 -10.54 22.53 -16.58
N GLU A 214 -10.94 21.68 -15.62
CA GLU A 214 -11.53 22.12 -14.36
C GLU A 214 -10.52 22.94 -13.52
N ASN A 215 -9.25 22.55 -13.51
CA ASN A 215 -8.21 23.27 -12.77
C ASN A 215 -7.91 24.64 -13.41
N ILE A 216 -7.82 24.71 -14.74
CA ILE A 216 -7.65 26.00 -15.46
C ILE A 216 -8.86 26.91 -15.20
N HIS A 217 -10.07 26.37 -15.22
CA HIS A 217 -11.27 27.14 -14.93
C HIS A 217 -11.26 27.68 -13.50
N TYR A 218 -10.94 26.84 -12.51
CA TYR A 218 -10.82 27.25 -11.12
C TYR A 218 -9.74 28.33 -10.93
N LEU A 219 -8.56 28.15 -11.54
CA LEU A 219 -7.49 29.14 -11.48
C LEU A 219 -7.93 30.47 -12.11
N SER A 220 -8.65 30.43 -13.23
CA SER A 220 -9.17 31.63 -13.88
C SER A 220 -10.20 32.37 -13.02
N GLU A 221 -11.06 31.63 -12.31
CA GLU A 221 -12.05 32.20 -11.40
C GLU A 221 -11.39 32.81 -10.16
N GLU A 222 -10.35 32.18 -9.63
CA GLU A 222 -9.60 32.70 -8.49
C GLU A 222 -8.77 33.93 -8.88
N ILE A 223 -8.17 33.96 -10.08
CA ILE A 223 -7.49 35.15 -10.61
C ILE A 223 -8.49 36.31 -10.75
N LEU A 224 -9.68 36.05 -11.29
CA LEU A 224 -10.73 37.07 -11.41
C LEU A 224 -11.20 37.57 -10.04
N ARG A 225 -11.34 36.69 -9.05
CA ARG A 225 -11.63 37.07 -7.66
C ARG A 225 -10.54 37.91 -7.03
N LEU A 226 -9.28 37.52 -7.20
CA LEU A 226 -8.14 38.29 -6.69
C LEU A 226 -8.06 39.66 -7.37
N GLN A 227 -8.34 39.73 -8.66
CA GLN A 227 -8.43 40.98 -9.41
C GLN A 227 -9.61 41.86 -8.94
N GLU A 228 -10.75 41.25 -8.61
CA GLU A 228 -11.90 41.94 -8.01
C GLU A 228 -11.57 42.44 -6.59
N CYS A 229 -10.88 41.64 -5.77
CA CYS A 229 -10.42 42.04 -4.44
C CYS A 229 -9.41 43.18 -4.51
N LEU A 230 -8.45 43.12 -5.45
CA LEU A 230 -7.48 44.19 -5.69
C LEU A 230 -8.17 45.47 -6.18
N SER A 231 -9.09 45.39 -7.14
CA SER A 231 -9.81 46.57 -7.64
C SER A 231 -10.73 47.18 -6.60
N LYS A 232 -11.36 46.39 -5.71
CA LYS A 232 -12.13 46.90 -4.57
C LYS A 232 -11.23 47.58 -3.53
N TYR A 233 -10.02 47.07 -3.33
CA TYR A 233 -9.04 47.69 -2.45
C TYR A 233 -8.53 49.02 -3.04
N GLU A 234 -8.20 49.04 -4.34
CA GLU A 234 -7.77 50.24 -5.08
C GLU A 234 -8.87 51.30 -5.16
N ARG A 235 -10.14 50.91 -5.29
CA ARG A 235 -11.28 51.85 -5.32
C ARG A 235 -11.69 52.35 -3.93
N SER A 236 -11.22 51.71 -2.86
CA SER A 236 -11.41 52.16 -1.48
C SER A 236 -10.31 53.15 -1.03
N ASP A 237 -9.34 53.46 -1.90
CA ASP A 237 -8.21 54.37 -1.67
C ASP A 237 -8.60 55.83 -1.94
N ASP A 238 -9.50 56.36 -1.12
CA ASP A 238 -9.81 57.79 -1.06
C ASP A 238 -9.42 58.29 0.34
N GLY A 239 -8.13 58.60 0.55
CA GLY A 239 -7.69 59.44 1.67
C GLY A 239 -6.59 58.90 2.62
N SER A 240 -5.35 58.93 2.14
CA SER A 240 -4.16 59.50 2.83
C SER A 240 -3.56 58.90 4.11
N THR A 241 -3.79 57.63 4.49
CA THR A 241 -2.98 56.99 5.56
C THR A 241 -2.55 55.50 5.40
N PRO A 242 -3.12 54.64 4.53
CA PRO A 242 -2.78 53.19 4.55
C PRO A 242 -1.65 52.74 3.59
N GLN A 243 -1.23 53.55 2.61
CA GLN A 243 -0.26 53.12 1.59
C GLN A 243 1.16 52.88 2.14
N VAL A 244 1.57 53.68 3.14
CA VAL A 244 2.87 53.52 3.81
C VAL A 244 2.88 52.26 4.68
N ASP A 245 1.79 51.98 5.39
CA ASP A 245 1.65 50.80 6.25
C ASP A 245 1.57 49.50 5.41
N LEU A 246 0.89 49.54 4.27
CA LEU A 246 0.89 48.43 3.30
C LEU A 246 2.27 48.20 2.69
N ALA A 247 3.01 49.27 2.35
CA ALA A 247 4.37 49.14 1.83
C ALA A 247 5.32 48.51 2.87
N HIS A 248 5.18 48.87 4.15
CA HIS A 248 5.93 48.24 5.24
C HIS A 248 5.52 46.79 5.48
N LEU A 249 4.22 46.46 5.41
CA LEU A 249 3.75 45.08 5.54
C LEU A 249 4.16 44.21 4.35
N LEU A 250 4.14 44.74 3.13
CA LEU A 250 4.66 44.08 1.93
C LEU A 250 6.17 43.87 2.01
N ALA A 251 6.92 44.87 2.48
CA ALA A 251 8.36 44.74 2.72
C ALA A 251 8.66 43.67 3.78
N ALA A 252 7.85 43.60 4.85
CA ALA A 252 7.98 42.56 5.87
C ALA A 252 7.69 41.16 5.31
N ARG A 253 6.63 41.00 4.48
CA ARG A 253 6.33 39.73 3.81
C ARG A 253 7.40 39.31 2.81
N ASP A 254 7.94 40.25 2.07
CA ASP A 254 9.03 40.01 1.12
C ASP A 254 10.33 39.63 1.85
N GLN A 255 10.56 40.16 3.05
CA GLN A 255 11.65 39.73 3.92
C GLN A 255 11.42 38.31 4.49
N GLU A 256 10.20 37.98 4.90
CA GLU A 256 9.82 36.62 5.32
C GLU A 256 10.03 35.60 4.19
N LEU A 257 9.65 35.95 2.95
CA LEU A 257 9.84 35.09 1.79
C LEU A 257 11.32 34.87 1.47
N ARG A 258 12.16 35.91 1.61
CA ARG A 258 13.62 35.75 1.44
C ARG A 258 14.23 34.87 2.53
N ALA A 259 13.78 35.02 3.78
CA ALA A 259 14.23 34.18 4.89
C ALA A 259 13.83 32.71 4.68
N LEU A 260 12.56 32.46 4.32
CA LEU A 260 12.07 31.12 4.00
C LEU A 260 12.78 30.51 2.79
N SER A 261 13.10 31.31 1.77
CA SER A 261 13.89 30.86 0.63
C SER A 261 15.31 30.46 1.04
N ALA A 262 15.94 31.21 1.95
CA ALA A 262 17.25 30.85 2.49
C ALA A 262 17.20 29.54 3.31
N GLU A 263 16.17 29.36 4.15
CA GLU A 263 15.95 28.11 4.91
C GLU A 263 15.69 26.92 3.97
N MET A 264 14.89 27.11 2.92
CA MET A 264 14.65 26.07 1.90
C MET A 264 15.95 25.67 1.20
N ASN A 265 16.77 26.64 0.79
CA ASN A 265 18.07 26.38 0.17
C ASN A 265 19.01 25.64 1.14
N GLN A 266 19.00 25.98 2.42
CA GLN A 266 19.75 25.27 3.45
C GLN A 266 19.28 23.81 3.58
N VAL A 267 17.98 23.57 3.76
CA VAL A 267 17.42 22.21 3.86
C VAL A 267 17.70 21.40 2.58
N GLN A 268 17.63 22.02 1.41
CA GLN A 268 17.96 21.37 0.15
C GLN A 268 19.44 20.96 0.09
N SER A 269 20.34 21.78 0.64
CA SER A 269 21.77 21.44 0.74
C SER A 269 22.02 20.29 1.74
N GLU A 270 21.33 20.28 2.87
CA GLU A 270 21.39 19.18 3.85
C GLU A 270 20.85 17.87 3.26
N LEU A 271 19.77 17.94 2.48
CA LEU A 271 19.20 16.79 1.79
C LEU A 271 20.16 16.24 0.72
N ARG A 272 20.83 17.12 -0.03
CA ARG A 272 21.91 16.72 -0.97
C ARG A 272 23.05 16.02 -0.23
N LEU A 273 23.47 16.54 0.92
CA LEU A 273 24.49 15.92 1.76
C LEU A 273 24.04 14.53 2.23
N ALA A 274 22.81 14.40 2.75
CA ALA A 274 22.26 13.12 3.18
C ALA A 274 22.19 12.09 2.03
N ARG A 275 21.80 12.51 0.82
CA ARG A 275 21.82 11.64 -0.37
C ARG A 275 23.23 11.17 -0.73
N ASN A 276 24.22 12.05 -0.65
CA ASN A 276 25.61 11.69 -0.90
C ASN A 276 26.11 10.66 0.12
N LEU A 277 25.78 10.83 1.41
CA LEU A 277 26.12 9.87 2.45
C LEU A 277 25.44 8.50 2.22
N ILE A 278 24.18 8.48 1.78
CA ILE A 278 23.49 7.23 1.42
C ILE A 278 24.22 6.53 0.27
N ALA A 279 24.58 7.27 -0.79
CA ALA A 279 25.30 6.72 -1.93
C ALA A 279 26.68 6.16 -1.54
N GLU A 280 27.39 6.83 -0.63
CA GLU A 280 28.65 6.34 -0.07
C GLU A 280 28.44 5.03 0.70
N ARG A 281 27.44 4.98 1.60
CA ARG A 281 27.10 3.76 2.35
C ARG A 281 26.68 2.60 1.45
N ASP A 282 25.95 2.88 0.37
CA ASP A 282 25.60 1.86 -0.62
C ASP A 282 26.83 1.32 -1.35
N SER A 283 27.81 2.18 -1.68
CA SER A 283 29.07 1.75 -2.29
C SER A 283 29.91 0.85 -1.36
N ASP A 284 29.94 1.18 -0.07
CA ASP A 284 30.58 0.35 0.95
C ASP A 284 29.87 -1.00 1.11
N PHE A 285 28.53 -0.99 1.14
CA PHE A 285 27.75 -2.23 1.23
C PHE A 285 27.99 -3.13 0.02
N GLN A 286 28.06 -2.55 -1.18
CA GLN A 286 28.43 -3.30 -2.39
C GLN A 286 29.84 -3.90 -2.28
N ARG A 287 30.82 -3.14 -1.78
CA ARG A 287 32.19 -3.64 -1.58
C ARG A 287 32.26 -4.77 -0.55
N ILE A 288 31.51 -4.67 0.55
CA ILE A 288 31.42 -5.74 1.55
C ILE A 288 30.75 -6.97 0.93
N ARG A 289 29.72 -6.79 0.11
CA ARG A 289 29.02 -7.89 -0.55
C ARG A 289 29.91 -8.63 -1.56
N THR A 290 30.70 -7.90 -2.36
CA THR A 290 31.63 -8.54 -3.31
C THR A 290 32.74 -9.29 -2.60
N THR A 291 33.32 -8.73 -1.54
CA THR A 291 34.33 -9.43 -0.71
C THR A 291 33.74 -10.65 -0.01
N ASN A 292 32.52 -10.57 0.52
CA ASN A 292 31.85 -11.71 1.13
C ASN A 292 31.58 -12.83 0.11
N ASN A 293 31.11 -12.50 -1.09
CA ASN A 293 30.94 -13.47 -2.17
C ASN A 293 32.25 -14.17 -2.52
N GLN A 294 33.37 -13.44 -2.59
CA GLN A 294 34.69 -14.03 -2.81
C GLN A 294 35.06 -15.03 -1.71
N TYR A 295 34.82 -14.70 -0.44
CA TYR A 295 35.06 -15.63 0.67
C TYR A 295 34.16 -16.87 0.58
N ILE A 296 32.90 -16.73 0.15
CA ILE A 296 32.01 -17.87 -0.04
C ILE A 296 32.54 -18.78 -1.15
N GLU A 297 32.94 -18.22 -2.29
CA GLU A 297 33.53 -18.98 -3.40
C GLU A 297 34.81 -19.70 -3.00
N GLU A 298 35.70 -19.03 -2.26
CA GLU A 298 36.92 -19.66 -1.72
C GLU A 298 36.58 -20.78 -0.74
N ASN A 299 35.59 -20.58 0.13
CA ASN A 299 35.16 -21.60 1.08
C ASN A 299 34.60 -22.83 0.36
N GLU A 300 33.80 -22.63 -0.70
CA GLU A 300 33.31 -23.71 -1.55
C GLU A 300 34.45 -24.45 -2.27
N ARG A 301 35.44 -23.71 -2.81
CA ARG A 301 36.64 -24.32 -3.40
C ARG A 301 37.41 -25.16 -2.39
N LEU A 302 37.61 -24.66 -1.17
CA LEU A 302 38.29 -25.39 -0.11
C LEU A 302 37.52 -26.65 0.30
N ARG A 303 36.19 -26.58 0.38
CA ARG A 303 35.35 -27.78 0.63
C ARG A 303 35.46 -28.81 -0.50
N ALA A 304 35.48 -28.37 -1.75
CA ALA A 304 35.65 -29.26 -2.90
C ALA A 304 37.01 -29.97 -2.85
N ILE A 305 38.08 -29.23 -2.60
CA ILE A 305 39.44 -29.78 -2.42
C ILE A 305 39.44 -30.79 -1.27
N LEU A 306 38.87 -30.44 -0.11
CA LEU A 306 38.78 -31.36 1.03
C LEU A 306 38.00 -32.64 0.68
N GLY A 307 36.91 -32.52 -0.09
CA GLY A 307 36.16 -33.66 -0.63
C GLY A 307 37.01 -34.55 -1.55
N GLU A 308 37.82 -33.95 -2.43
CA GLU A 308 38.76 -34.71 -3.28
C GLU A 308 39.82 -35.44 -2.47
N TRP A 309 40.44 -34.77 -1.48
CA TRP A 309 41.41 -35.40 -0.58
C TRP A 309 40.78 -36.54 0.22
N SER A 310 39.57 -36.35 0.74
CA SER A 310 38.81 -37.40 1.41
C SER A 310 38.53 -38.60 0.50
N ALA A 311 38.17 -38.35 -0.77
CA ALA A 311 37.92 -39.43 -1.74
C ALA A 311 39.21 -40.18 -2.11
N ARG A 312 40.34 -39.46 -2.26
CA ARG A 312 41.66 -40.07 -2.49
C ARG A 312 42.10 -40.90 -1.28
N ALA A 313 41.93 -40.39 -0.06
CA ALA A 313 42.22 -41.12 1.17
C ALA A 313 41.38 -42.41 1.27
N ALA A 314 40.07 -42.33 1.02
CA ALA A 314 39.19 -43.50 1.04
C ALA A 314 39.53 -44.54 -0.05
N LYS A 315 40.13 -44.13 -1.19
CA LYS A 315 40.64 -45.08 -2.19
C LYS A 315 41.91 -45.77 -1.71
N LEU A 316 42.82 -45.04 -1.06
CA LEU A 316 44.04 -45.59 -0.49
C LEU A 316 43.73 -46.57 0.64
N GLU A 317 42.76 -46.28 1.50
CA GLU A 317 42.33 -47.21 2.56
C GLU A 317 41.80 -48.52 1.98
N ARG A 318 40.94 -48.46 0.95
CA ARG A 318 40.46 -49.68 0.26
C ARG A 318 41.59 -50.47 -0.40
N ALA A 319 42.56 -49.79 -1.01
CA ALA A 319 43.71 -50.46 -1.62
C ALA A 319 44.58 -51.15 -0.56
N LEU A 320 44.82 -50.48 0.57
CA LEU A 320 45.57 -51.03 1.70
C LEU A 320 44.84 -52.22 2.33
N GLU A 321 43.52 -52.17 2.48
CA GLU A 321 42.71 -53.31 2.94
C GLU A 321 42.81 -54.50 1.98
N ALA A 322 42.80 -54.26 0.66
CA ALA A 322 42.97 -55.32 -0.33
C ALA A 322 44.35 -55.97 -0.25
N GLU A 323 45.43 -55.20 -0.07
CA GLU A 323 46.78 -55.75 0.14
C GLU A 323 46.87 -56.56 1.44
N ARG A 324 46.25 -56.07 2.54
CA ARG A 324 46.18 -56.82 3.80
C ARG A 324 45.44 -58.14 3.65
N LEU A 325 44.30 -58.17 2.95
CA LEU A 325 43.56 -59.41 2.70
C LEU A 325 44.38 -60.38 1.83
N SER A 326 45.04 -59.89 0.78
CA SER A 326 45.93 -60.68 -0.08
C SER A 326 47.10 -61.29 0.71
N SER A 327 47.76 -60.50 1.55
CA SER A 327 48.86 -60.99 2.40
C SER A 327 48.41 -62.06 3.41
N LEU A 328 47.23 -61.90 4.03
CA LEU A 328 46.63 -62.91 4.90
C LEU A 328 46.30 -64.21 4.14
N GLU A 329 45.81 -64.11 2.90
CA GLU A 329 45.55 -65.28 2.06
C GLU A 329 46.85 -66.02 1.69
N MET A 330 47.90 -65.29 1.32
CA MET A 330 49.23 -65.86 1.07
C MET A 330 49.79 -66.55 2.31
N GLN A 331 49.68 -65.93 3.50
CA GLN A 331 50.08 -66.57 4.75
C GLN A 331 49.30 -67.87 5.03
N LYS A 332 47.98 -67.89 4.79
CA LYS A 332 47.16 -69.12 4.90
C LYS A 332 47.60 -70.20 3.90
N LYS A 333 47.99 -69.83 2.68
CA LYS A 333 48.51 -70.78 1.69
C LYS A 333 49.85 -71.37 2.16
N ILE A 334 50.74 -70.54 2.70
CA ILE A 334 52.04 -70.97 3.24
C ILE A 334 51.84 -71.89 4.45
N SER A 335 50.93 -71.56 5.39
CA SER A 335 50.68 -72.41 6.55
C SER A 335 50.13 -73.79 6.13
N LYS A 336 49.17 -73.84 5.20
CA LYS A 336 48.66 -75.12 4.65
C LYS A 336 49.75 -75.96 3.98
N LEU A 337 50.62 -75.32 3.18
CA LEU A 337 51.77 -75.99 2.56
C LEU A 337 52.74 -76.56 3.61
N ARG A 338 53.00 -75.80 4.68
CA ARG A 338 53.82 -76.26 5.81
C ARG A 338 53.18 -77.42 6.56
N ASP A 339 51.88 -77.37 6.83
CA ASP A 339 51.16 -78.45 7.51
C ASP A 339 51.19 -79.73 6.66
N HIS A 340 50.99 -79.62 5.34
CA HIS A 340 51.11 -80.75 4.42
C HIS A 340 52.53 -81.31 4.30
N THR A 341 53.55 -80.44 4.39
CA THR A 341 54.96 -80.87 4.44
C THR A 341 55.29 -81.54 5.78
N THR A 342 54.64 -81.13 6.87
CA THR A 342 54.83 -81.72 8.21
C THR A 342 54.13 -83.07 8.33
N GLU A 343 52.96 -83.25 7.69
CA GLU A 343 52.29 -84.56 7.53
C GLU A 343 53.14 -85.57 6.72
N LEU A 344 54.02 -85.09 5.86
CA LEU A 344 54.98 -85.92 5.11
C LEU A 344 56.25 -86.26 5.91
N VAL A 345 56.46 -85.67 7.09
CA VAL A 345 57.76 -85.71 7.82
C VAL A 345 57.71 -86.42 9.19
N GLU A 346 56.59 -87.00 9.67
CA GLU A 346 56.54 -88.22 10.56
C GLU A 346 55.16 -88.49 11.20
N PRO A 347 54.79 -89.75 11.58
CA PRO A 347 55.68 -90.87 11.95
C PRO A 347 55.54 -92.16 11.13
N ASN A 348 56.68 -92.74 10.76
CA ASN A 348 56.86 -94.19 10.66
C ASN A 348 58.00 -94.60 11.62
N ASP A 349 57.71 -94.53 12.92
CA ASP A 349 58.47 -95.22 13.94
C ASP A 349 57.50 -95.77 15.01
N GLN A 350 57.61 -97.09 15.24
CA GLN A 350 57.01 -97.95 16.29
C GLN A 350 55.73 -98.76 15.99
N HIS A 351 55.94 -99.99 15.48
CA HIS A 351 55.38 -101.30 15.91
C HIS A 351 55.78 -102.34 14.83
N GLU A 352 56.32 -103.55 15.01
CA GLU A 352 56.73 -104.42 16.11
C GLU A 352 57.72 -105.47 15.59
N LEU A 353 58.49 -106.04 16.52
CA LEU A 353 59.06 -107.39 16.54
C LEU A 353 58.25 -108.47 15.79
N ASN A 354 58.93 -109.30 14.98
CA ASN A 354 58.71 -110.75 14.82
C ASN A 354 59.79 -111.38 13.91
N LEU A 355 60.90 -111.83 14.51
CA LEU A 355 61.53 -113.18 14.44
C LEU A 355 63.03 -113.10 14.76
#